data_AF-A0A1W1BJ92-F1
#
_entry.id   AF-A0A1W1BJ92-F1
#
_cell.length_a   1.000
_cell.length_b   1.000
_cell.length_c   1.000
_cell.angle_alpha   90.00
_cell.angle_beta   90.00
_cell.angle_gamma   90.00
#
_symmetry.space_group_name_H-M   'P 1'
#
loop_
_entity.id
_entity.type
_entity.pdbx_description
1 polymer ?
#
loop_
_entity_poly.entity_id
_entity_poly.type
_entity_poly.pdbx_seq_one_letter_code
_entity_poly.pdbx_strand_id
1 'polypeptide(L)' 'MSVVKKLISFDSVVAQELESLSKTLNITQKELIERALDFYFDHTDSITAQKISDDIASGREKVHDADEVFEELGLE' A
#
# COMPACT_ATOMS: atom_id res chain seq x y z
N MET A 1 -5.20 -3.31 16.10
CA MET A 1 -4.08 -3.47 15.15
C MET A 1 -2.78 -3.11 15.86
N SER A 2 -1.68 -3.79 15.54
CA SER A 2 -0.35 -3.42 16.05
C SER A 2 0.14 -2.15 15.35
N VAL A 3 0.73 -1.22 16.11
CA VAL A 3 1.30 0.02 15.56
C VAL A 3 2.80 -0.17 15.36
N VAL A 4 3.26 -0.02 14.12
CA VAL A 4 4.69 -0.05 13.78
C VAL A 4 5.19 1.38 13.56
N LYS A 5 6.23 1.79 14.29
CA LYS A 5 6.82 3.12 14.13
C LYS A 5 7.76 3.15 12.92
N LYS A 6 7.64 4.19 12.10
CA LYS A 6 8.56 4.49 11.01
C LYS A 6 9.08 5.92 11.19
N LEU A 7 10.39 6.11 10.98
CA LEU A 7 11.01 7.43 10.92
C LEU A 7 11.19 7.77 9.44
N ILE A 8 10.64 8.91 9.02
CA ILE A 8 10.65 9.38 7.63
C ILE A 8 11.11 10.83 7.62
N SER A 9 12.01 11.17 6.70
CA SER A 9 12.43 12.55 6.46
C SER A 9 11.62 13.13 5.31
N PHE A 10 11.16 14.37 5.45
CA PHE A 10 10.45 15.11 4.43
C PHE A 10 11.25 16.34 4.01
N ASP A 11 11.02 16.81 2.79
CA ASP A 11 11.42 18.16 2.41
C ASP A 11 10.76 19.19 3.35
N SER A 12 11.48 20.29 3.61
CA SER A 12 11.04 21.31 4.56
C SER A 12 9.69 21.94 4.20
N VAL A 13 9.39 22.11 2.91
CA VAL A 13 8.13 22.68 2.44
C VAL A 13 6.99 21.69 2.67
N VAL A 14 7.22 20.41 2.35
CA VAL A 14 6.24 19.33 2.56
C VAL A 14 5.92 19.16 4.04
N ALA A 15 6.93 19.24 4.92
CA ALA A 15 6.74 19.15 6.36
C ALA A 15 5.88 20.30 6.90
N GLN A 16 6.09 21.53 6.41
CA GLN A 16 5.30 22.70 6.79
C GLN A 16 3.85 22.59 6.32
N GLU A 17 3.64 22.12 5.09
CA GLU A 17 2.30 21.92 4.54
C GLU A 17 1.54 20.83 5.31
N LEU A 18 2.20 19.70 5.60
CA LEU A 18 1.64 18.64 6.44
C LEU A 18 1.19 19.18 7.81
N GLU A 19 2.03 19.99 8.45
CA GLU A 19 1.68 20.63 9.73
C GLU A 19 0.47 21.57 9.58
N SER A 20 0.48 22.44 8.58
CA SER A 20 -0.59 23.41 8.31
C SER A 20 -1.94 22.72 8.06
N LEU A 21 -1.95 21.70 7.19
CA LEU A 21 -3.14 20.94 6.85
C LEU A 21 -3.67 20.14 8.06
N SER A 22 -2.78 19.49 8.80
CA SER A 22 -3.19 18.72 9.99
C SER A 22 -3.87 19.62 11.04
N LYS A 23 -3.35 20.83 11.26
CA LYS A 23 -3.96 21.84 12.15
C LYS A 23 -5.31 22.32 11.61
N THR A 24 -5.38 22.61 10.32
CA THR A 24 -6.62 23.10 9.67
C THR A 24 -7.75 22.06 9.75
N LEU A 25 -7.41 20.79 9.57
CA LEU A 25 -8.35 19.66 9.64
C LEU A 25 -8.60 19.16 11.07
N ASN A 26 -7.89 19.71 12.06
CA ASN A 26 -7.93 19.29 13.46
C ASN A 26 -7.68 17.79 13.66
N ILE A 27 -6.67 17.25 12.96
CA ILE A 27 -6.22 15.86 13.07
C ILE A 27 -4.72 15.81 13.30
N THR A 28 -4.20 14.65 13.70
CA THR A 28 -2.76 14.48 13.85
C THR A 28 -2.07 14.38 12.47
N GLN A 29 -0.81 14.80 12.37
CA GLN A 29 -0.01 14.57 11.16
C GLN A 29 0.09 13.08 10.81
N LYS A 30 0.13 12.20 11.83
CA LYS A 30 0.08 10.74 11.66
C LYS A 30 -1.18 10.31 10.89
N GLU A 31 -2.34 10.76 11.35
CA GLU A 31 -3.62 10.42 10.74
C GLU A 31 -3.73 10.97 9.31
N LEU A 32 -3.22 12.17 9.06
CA LEU A 32 -3.18 12.75 7.72
C LEU A 32 -2.29 11.93 6.77
N ILE A 33 -1.11 11.50 7.22
CA ILE A 33 -0.22 10.61 6.46
C ILE A 33 -0.90 9.26 6.20
N GLU A 34 -1.54 8.65 7.20
CA GLU A 34 -2.22 7.37 7.04
C GLU A 34 -3.33 7.47 5.98
N ARG A 35 -4.19 8.49 6.05
CA ARG A 35 -5.24 8.71 5.02
C ARG A 35 -4.69 8.93 3.62
N ALA A 36 -3.58 9.67 3.50
CA ALA A 36 -2.95 9.92 2.22
C ALA A 36 -2.34 8.65 1.63
N LEU A 37 -1.71 7.82 2.46
CA LEU A 37 -1.17 6.52 2.05
C LEU A 37 -2.28 5.54 1.68
N ASP A 38 -3.36 5.46 2.46
CA ASP A 38 -4.52 4.62 2.15
C ASP A 38 -5.11 4.97 0.77
N PHE A 39 -5.34 6.27 0.53
CA PHE A 39 -5.82 6.75 -0.78
C PHE A 39 -4.87 6.41 -1.92
N TYR A 40 -3.56 6.57 -1.70
CA TYR A 40 -2.56 6.24 -2.71
C TYR A 40 -2.51 4.74 -2.97
N PHE A 41 -2.59 3.91 -1.93
CA PHE A 41 -2.61 2.46 -2.06
C PHE A 41 -3.82 1.97 -2.84
N ASP A 42 -5.03 2.44 -2.50
CA ASP A 42 -6.26 2.13 -3.25
C ASP A 42 -6.12 2.47 -4.74
N HIS A 43 -5.51 3.61 -5.06
CA HIS A 43 -5.25 3.99 -6.44
C HIS A 43 -4.24 3.06 -7.12
N THR A 44 -3.14 2.73 -6.42
CA THR A 44 -2.09 1.87 -6.98
C THR A 44 -2.48 0.41 -7.07
N ASP A 45 -3.45 -0.07 -6.30
CA ASP A 45 -3.93 -1.45 -6.37
C ASP A 45 -4.47 -1.76 -7.77
N SER A 46 -5.19 -0.82 -8.38
CA SER A 46 -5.70 -0.98 -9.75
C SER A 46 -4.57 -1.09 -10.78
N ILE A 47 -3.52 -0.28 -10.63
CA ILE A 47 -2.34 -0.30 -11.51
C ILE A 47 -1.55 -1.60 -11.33
N THR A 48 -1.41 -2.04 -10.09
CA THR A 48 -0.69 -3.26 -9.72
C THR A 48 -1.43 -4.49 -10.25
N ALA A 49 -2.75 -4.55 -10.11
CA ALA A 49 -3.59 -5.62 -10.65
C ALA A 49 -3.48 -5.72 -12.18
N GLN A 50 -3.45 -4.57 -12.87
CA GLN A 50 -3.24 -4.55 -14.31
C GLN A 50 -1.87 -5.10 -14.69
N LYS A 51 -0.81 -4.65 -14.00
CA LYS A 51 0.55 -5.13 -14.26
C LYS A 51 0.68 -6.65 -14.06
N ILE A 52 0.13 -7.19 -12.97
CA ILE A 52 0.10 -8.64 -12.70
C ILE A 52 -0.64 -9.36 -13.82
N SER A 53 -1.79 -8.83 -14.25
CA SER A 53 -2.57 -9.41 -15.36
C SER A 53 -1.76 -9.46 -16.66
N ASP A 54 -1.01 -8.40 -16.97
CA ASP A 54 -0.14 -8.33 -18.16
C ASP A 54 1.07 -9.28 -18.04
N ASP A 55 1.61 -9.45 -16.84
CA ASP A 55 2.72 -10.38 -16.57
C ASP A 55 2.27 -11.84 -16.71
N ILE A 56 1.06 -12.19 -16.28
CA ILE A 56 0.43 -13.50 -16.53
C ILE A 56 0.18 -13.69 -18.03
N ALA A 57 -0.43 -12.70 -18.70
CA ALA A 57 -0.75 -12.80 -20.13
C ALA A 57 0.50 -12.94 -21.02
N SER A 58 1.62 -12.33 -20.61
CA SER A 58 2.91 -12.43 -21.31
C SER A 58 3.74 -13.64 -20.89
N GLY A 59 3.26 -14.46 -19.95
CA GLY A 59 3.94 -15.66 -19.46
C GLY A 59 5.16 -15.40 -18.57
N ARG A 60 5.33 -14.16 -18.09
CA ARG A 60 6.37 -13.80 -17.11
C ARG A 60 6.02 -14.25 -15.70
N GLU A 61 4.73 -14.31 -15.38
CA GLU A 61 4.19 -14.96 -14.19
C GLU A 61 3.35 -16.17 -14.56
N LYS A 62 3.32 -17.16 -13.66
CA LYS A 62 2.45 -18.34 -13.76
C LYS A 62 1.44 -18.32 -12.64
N VAL A 63 0.20 -18.61 -12.97
CA VAL A 63 -0.84 -18.93 -11.99
C VAL A 63 -0.78 -20.43 -11.70
N HIS A 64 -0.90 -20.78 -10.43
CA HIS A 64 -0.97 -22.15 -9.93
C HIS A 64 -2.38 -22.41 -9.40
N ASP A 65 -2.83 -23.66 -9.50
CA ASP A 65 -4.10 -24.06 -8.93
C ASP A 65 -4.03 -24.00 -7.39
N ALA A 66 -5.09 -23.52 -6.75
CA ALA A 66 -5.10 -23.35 -5.30
C ALA A 66 -5.02 -24.69 -4.57
N ASP A 67 -5.68 -25.72 -5.08
CA ASP A 67 -5.73 -27.05 -4.46
C ASP A 67 -4.33 -27.69 -4.55
N GLU A 68 -3.65 -27.57 -5.70
CA GLU A 68 -2.26 -28.03 -5.87
C GLU A 68 -1.30 -27.32 -4.90
N VAL A 69 -1.45 -26.01 -4.72
CA VAL A 69 -0.59 -25.23 -3.80
C VAL A 69 -0.87 -25.58 -2.34
N PHE A 70 -2.11 -25.82 -1.95
CA PHE A 70 -2.45 -26.19 -0.58
C PHE A 70 -1.98 -27.61 -0.22
N GLU A 71 -2.05 -28.55 -1.16
CA GLU A 71 -1.46 -29.89 -1.01
C GLU A 71 0.07 -29.79 -0.83
N GLU A 72 0.77 -29.01 -1.66
CA GLU A 72 2.22 -28.79 -1.55
C GLU A 72 2.64 -28.15 -0.22
N LEU A 73 1.81 -27.26 0.33
CA LEU A 73 2.07 -26.57 1.60
C LEU A 73 1.64 -27.39 2.84
N GLY A 74 0.99 -28.54 2.66
CA GLY A 74 0.50 -29.40 3.75
C GLY A 74 -0.62 -28.75 4.56
N LEU A 75 -1.47 -27.96 3.90
CA LEU A 75 -2.61 -27.27 4.50
C LEU A 75 -3.93 -28.05 4.33
N GLU A 76 -3.91 -29.18 3.60
CA GLU A 76 -4.97 -30.20 3.49
C GLU A 76 -4.49 -31.59 3.91
#